data_AF-A0A2K3LG60-F1
#
_entry.id   AF-A0A2K3LG60-F1
#
_cell.length_a   1.000
_cell.length_b   1.000
_cell.length_c   1.000
_cell.angle_alpha   90.00
_cell.angle_beta   90.00
_cell.angle_gamma   90.00
#
_symmetry.space_group_name_H-M   'P 1'
#
loop_
_entity.id
_entity.type
_entity.pdbx_description
1 polymer ?
#
loop_
_entity_poly.entity_id
_entity_poly.type
_entity_poly.pdbx_seq_one_letter_code
_entity_poly.pdbx_strand_id
1 'polypeptide(L)'
;MVAWSKHTKGTICLNVDGSLLSTINTVGYSRLMRNNNDDFILGFYGVATVQRILFAELMELVDKDWDVVVEHTLREGNVCADVLVKMGALFGLPLVKITTPPSDLSMPFVADA
;
A
#
# COMPACT_ATOMS: atom_id res chain seq x y z
N MET A 1 14.10 3.10 15.38
CA MET A 1 13.83 2.57 14.04
C MET A 1 12.54 1.78 14.17
N VAL A 2 11.52 2.11 13.37
CA VAL A 2 10.27 1.36 13.34
C VAL A 2 10.51 0.24 12.34
N ALA A 3 10.51 -1.01 12.81
CA ALA A 3 10.77 -2.17 11.96
C ALA A 3 9.68 -3.20 12.20
N TRP A 4 9.25 -3.87 11.13
CA TRP A 4 8.23 -4.90 11.21
C TRP A 4 8.84 -6.22 11.70
N SER A 5 8.09 -6.94 12.53
CA SER A 5 8.43 -8.33 12.81
C SER A 5 8.16 -9.17 11.58
N LYS A 6 9.19 -9.86 11.07
CA LYS A 6 9.10 -10.74 9.90
C LYS A 6 7.98 -11.77 10.09
N HIS A 7 7.01 -11.77 9.18
CA HIS A 7 5.89 -12.69 9.24
C HIS A 7 6.29 -14.13 8.86
N THR A 8 5.45 -15.09 9.25
CA THR A 8 5.66 -16.52 8.99
C THR A 8 5.83 -16.80 7.50
N LYS A 9 6.62 -17.84 7.16
CA LYS A 9 6.79 -18.29 5.78
C LYS A 9 5.41 -18.64 5.17
N GLY A 10 5.13 -18.09 3.99
CA GLY A 10 3.85 -18.27 3.30
C GLY A 10 2.85 -17.13 3.52
N THR A 11 3.15 -16.17 4.40
CA THR A 11 2.34 -14.96 4.58
C THR A 11 2.68 -13.91 3.51
N ILE A 12 1.65 -13.20 3.03
CA ILE A 12 1.79 -12.00 2.20
C ILE A 12 1.42 -10.80 3.06
N CYS A 13 2.32 -9.82 3.12
CA CYS A 13 2.03 -8.54 3.75
C CYS A 13 1.37 -7.62 2.73
N LEU A 14 0.22 -7.03 3.08
CA LEU A 14 -0.50 -6.04 2.27
C LEU A 14 -0.46 -4.70 2.99
N ASN A 15 0.46 -3.83 2.60
CA ASN A 15 0.54 -2.47 3.07
C ASN A 15 -0.43 -1.59 2.30
N VAL A 16 -1.23 -0.80 3.02
CA VAL A 16 -2.26 0.06 2.43
C VAL A 16 -2.08 1.48 2.94
N ASP A 17 -2.35 2.47 2.10
CA ASP A 17 -2.38 3.87 2.51
C ASP A 17 -3.37 4.69 1.68
N GLY A 18 -3.83 5.79 2.24
CA GLY A 18 -4.77 6.74 1.65
C GLY A 18 -4.29 8.17 1.88
N SER A 19 -4.31 9.00 0.84
CA SER A 19 -3.87 10.39 0.94
C SER A 19 -4.85 11.34 0.27
N LEU A 20 -5.12 12.46 0.93
CA LEU A 20 -5.86 13.57 0.34
C LEU A 20 -4.86 14.64 -0.10
N LEU A 21 -4.76 14.86 -1.42
CA LEU A 21 -3.99 15.96 -1.98
C LEU A 21 -4.88 17.20 -2.07
N SER A 22 -4.81 18.04 -1.03
CA SER A 22 -5.68 19.20 -0.84
C SER A 22 -5.58 20.26 -1.95
N THR A 23 -4.44 20.36 -2.62
CA THR A 23 -4.20 21.35 -3.69
C THR A 23 -5.06 21.10 -4.93
N ILE A 24 -5.38 19.84 -5.22
CA ILE A 24 -6.23 19.44 -6.35
C ILE A 24 -7.47 18.67 -5.91
N ASN A 25 -7.79 18.70 -4.61
CA ASN A 25 -8.91 18.00 -3.98
C ASN A 25 -9.08 16.54 -4.43
N THR A 26 -7.97 15.82 -4.57
CA THR A 26 -7.93 14.45 -5.08
C THR A 26 -7.58 13.48 -3.96
N VAL A 27 -8.32 12.38 -3.84
CA VAL A 27 -8.01 11.30 -2.89
C VAL A 27 -7.28 10.21 -3.64
N GLY A 28 -6.04 9.94 -3.27
CA GLY A 28 -5.27 8.79 -3.74
C GLY A 28 -5.41 7.60 -2.82
N TYR A 29 -5.19 6.41 -3.35
CA TYR A 29 -4.96 5.19 -2.58
C TYR A 29 -3.78 4.39 -3.10
N SER A 30 -3.22 3.54 -2.25
CA SER A 30 -2.20 2.57 -2.64
C SER A 30 -2.32 1.24 -1.91
N ARG A 31 -1.75 0.22 -2.54
CA ARG A 31 -1.58 -1.12 -2.00
C ARG A 31 -0.23 -1.67 -2.43
N LEU A 32 0.47 -2.29 -1.50
CA LEU A 32 1.77 -2.88 -1.73
C LEU A 32 1.80 -4.29 -1.12
N MET A 33 2.04 -5.29 -1.96
CA MET A 33 2.17 -6.68 -1.57
C MET A 33 3.63 -7.07 -1.48
N ARG A 34 4.02 -7.62 -0.33
CA ARG A 34 5.36 -8.15 -0.07
C ARG A 34 5.29 -9.60 0.39
N ASN A 35 6.31 -10.37 0.05
CA ASN A 35 6.45 -11.72 0.58
C ASN A 35 7.00 -11.67 2.02
N ASN A 36 7.13 -12.83 2.64
CA ASN A 36 7.69 -12.95 3.98
C ASN A 36 9.19 -12.63 4.08
N ASN A 37 9.88 -12.29 3.00
CA ASN A 37 11.26 -11.76 2.95
C ASN A 37 11.31 -10.26 2.65
N ASP A 38 10.16 -9.58 2.69
CA ASP A 38 9.99 -8.18 2.35
C ASP A 38 10.26 -7.83 0.87
N ASP A 39 10.41 -8.86 0.01
CA ASP A 39 10.53 -8.65 -1.43
C ASP A 39 9.20 -8.16 -2.02
N PHE A 40 9.30 -7.21 -2.94
CA PHE A 40 8.16 -6.76 -3.74
C PHE A 40 7.54 -7.90 -4.55
N ILE A 41 6.23 -8.11 -4.38
CA ILE A 41 5.45 -8.99 -5.25
C ILE A 41 4.69 -8.14 -6.27
N LEU A 42 3.92 -7.16 -5.77
CA LEU A 42 2.98 -6.40 -6.59
C LEU A 42 2.59 -5.09 -5.92
N GLY A 43 2.31 -4.05 -6.70
CA GLY A 43 1.84 -2.76 -6.21
C GLY A 43 0.66 -2.22 -7.00
N PHE A 44 -0.18 -1.44 -6.35
CA PHE A 44 -1.27 -0.70 -6.97
C PHE A 44 -1.33 0.70 -6.41
N TYR A 45 -1.71 1.65 -7.24
CA TYR A 45 -2.14 2.98 -6.80
C TYR A 45 -3.22 3.54 -7.72
N GLY A 46 -3.95 4.53 -7.25
CA GLY A 46 -4.93 5.20 -8.08
C GLY A 46 -5.61 6.37 -7.36
N VAL A 47 -6.54 7.01 -8.06
CA VAL A 47 -7.45 8.01 -7.49
C VAL A 47 -8.76 7.37 -7.09
N ALA A 48 -9.15 7.56 -5.84
CA ALA A 48 -10.48 7.21 -5.37
C ALA A 48 -11.47 8.32 -5.76
N THR A 49 -12.45 7.96 -6.58
CA THR A 49 -13.59 8.84 -6.89
C THR A 49 -14.60 8.89 -5.75
N VAL A 50 -14.59 7.89 -4.86
CA VAL A 50 -15.44 7.80 -3.66
C VAL A 50 -14.63 7.15 -2.54
N GLN A 51 -14.52 7.81 -1.37
CA GLN A 51 -13.80 7.28 -0.21
C GLN A 51 -14.27 5.88 0.24
N ARG A 52 -15.55 5.56 -0.01
CA ARG A 52 -16.16 4.28 0.39
C ARG A 52 -15.66 3.07 -0.39
N ILE A 53 -15.11 3.25 -1.59
CA ILE A 53 -14.72 2.11 -2.43
C ILE A 53 -13.52 1.37 -1.85
N LEU A 54 -12.60 2.09 -1.20
CA LEU A 54 -11.43 1.50 -0.54
C LEU A 54 -11.82 0.64 0.66
N PHE A 55 -12.78 1.11 1.44
CA PHE A 55 -13.34 0.34 2.54
C PHE A 55 -14.03 -0.93 2.01
N ALA A 56 -14.83 -0.82 0.94
CA ALA A 56 -15.50 -1.98 0.35
C ALA A 56 -14.50 -3.04 -0.17
N GLU A 57 -13.44 -2.62 -0.86
CA GLU A 57 -12.42 -3.54 -1.38
C GLU A 57 -11.58 -4.19 -0.27
N LEU A 58 -11.25 -3.46 0.80
CA LEU A 58 -10.56 -4.05 1.96
C LEU A 58 -11.46 -5.05 2.69
N MET A 59 -12.74 -4.73 2.86
CA MET A 59 -13.71 -5.66 3.47
C MET A 59 -13.91 -6.91 2.60
N GLU A 60 -13.85 -6.81 1.26
CA GLU A 60 -13.91 -7.98 0.38
C GLU A 60 -12.70 -8.92 0.56
N LEU A 61 -11.52 -8.36 0.79
CA LEU A 61 -10.31 -9.16 1.08
C LEU A 61 -10.39 -9.83 2.45
N VAL A 62 -10.93 -9.13 3.44
CA VAL A 62 -11.16 -9.68 4.80
C VAL A 62 -12.21 -10.80 4.80
N ASP A 63 -13.18 -10.76 3.88
CA ASP A 63 -14.25 -11.76 3.76
C ASP A 63 -13.84 -13.04 3.03
N LYS A 64 -12.61 -13.12 2.50
CA LYS A 64 -12.07 -14.37 1.90
C LYS A 64 -11.71 -15.39 2.99
N ASP A 65 -11.64 -16.66 2.61
CA ASP A 65 -11.22 -17.78 3.49
C ASP A 65 -9.70 -17.76 3.73
N TRP A 66 -9.21 -16.66 4.30
CA TRP A 66 -7.80 -16.39 4.61
C TRP A 66 -7.67 -16.21 6.12
N ASP A 67 -6.50 -16.56 6.66
CA ASP A 67 -6.13 -16.12 8.01
C ASP A 67 -5.61 -14.68 7.92
N VAL A 68 -6.46 -13.72 8.29
CA VAL A 68 -6.19 -12.28 8.15
C VAL A 68 -5.83 -11.67 9.50
N VAL A 69 -4.64 -11.09 9.57
CA VAL A 69 -4.22 -10.25 10.70
C VAL A 69 -4.15 -8.80 10.24
N VAL A 70 -4.87 -7.92 10.94
CA VAL A 70 -4.82 -6.47 10.69
C VAL A 70 -3.96 -5.83 11.77
N GLU A 71 -2.82 -5.29 11.36
CA GLU A 71 -1.89 -4.59 12.24
C GLU A 71 -1.79 -3.12 11.83
N HIS A 72 -1.78 -2.23 12.83
CA HIS A 72 -1.55 -0.81 12.60
C HIS A 72 -0.06 -0.51 12.78
N THR A 73 0.51 0.26 11.84
CA THR A 73 1.91 0.71 11.91
C THR A 73 2.02 2.23 11.99
N LEU A 74 3.17 2.71 12.42
CA LEU A 74 3.51 4.13 12.32
C LEU A 74 3.76 4.51 10.86
N ARG A 75 3.54 5.78 10.51
CA ARG A 75 3.70 6.25 9.12
C ARG A 75 5.11 6.03 8.59
N GLU A 76 6.11 6.12 9.46
CA GLU A 76 7.52 5.90 9.17
C GLU A 76 7.84 4.44 8.81
N GLY A 77 6.98 3.48 9.16
CA GLY A 77 7.10 2.06 8.78
C GLY A 77 6.21 1.68 7.58
N ASN A 78 5.64 2.65 6.87
CA ASN A 78 4.77 2.44 5.71
C ASN A 78 5.14 3.35 4.53
N VAL A 79 6.42 3.71 4.42
CA VAL A 79 6.93 4.73 3.49
C VAL A 79 6.68 4.32 2.05
N CYS A 80 6.81 3.03 1.71
CA CYS A 80 6.55 2.60 0.34
C CYS A 80 5.09 2.85 -0.08
N ALA A 81 4.13 2.55 0.80
CA ALA A 81 2.72 2.79 0.52
C ALA A 81 2.41 4.29 0.45
N ASP A 82 3.04 5.11 1.31
CA ASP A 82 2.92 6.58 1.30
C ASP A 82 3.46 7.19 -0.02
N VAL A 83 4.54 6.65 -0.57
CA VAL A 83 5.05 7.06 -1.90
C VAL A 83 4.06 6.71 -3.00
N LEU A 84 3.56 5.46 -3.03
CA LEU A 84 2.62 5.01 -4.06
C LEU A 84 1.31 5.79 -4.03
N VAL A 85 0.79 6.14 -2.85
CA VAL A 85 -0.46 6.88 -2.76
C VAL A 85 -0.32 8.31 -3.26
N LYS A 86 0.85 8.94 -3.00
CA LYS A 86 1.17 10.26 -3.54
C LYS A 86 1.26 10.23 -5.06
N MET A 87 1.85 9.17 -5.64
CA MET A 87 1.84 8.98 -7.11
C MET A 87 0.41 8.90 -7.64
N GLY A 88 -0.47 8.12 -7.00
CA GLY A 88 -1.87 8.03 -7.42
C GLY A 88 -2.60 9.37 -7.37
N ALA A 89 -2.46 10.10 -6.27
CA ALA A 89 -3.05 11.43 -6.15
C ALA A 89 -2.51 12.42 -7.20
N LEU A 90 -1.21 12.38 -7.50
CA LEU A 90 -0.56 13.28 -8.46
C LEU A 90 -0.92 12.98 -9.92
N PHE A 91 -0.91 11.70 -10.31
CA PHE A 91 -1.10 11.32 -11.71
C PHE A 91 -2.57 11.27 -12.14
N GLY A 92 -3.51 11.29 -11.20
CA GLY A 92 -4.93 11.36 -11.54
C GLY A 92 -5.50 10.08 -12.17
N LEU A 93 -4.71 9.00 -12.22
CA LEU A 93 -5.09 7.76 -12.91
C LEU A 93 -5.99 6.89 -12.01
N PRO A 94 -7.06 6.28 -12.55
CA PRO A 94 -8.04 5.56 -11.74
C PRO A 94 -7.46 4.30 -11.08
N LEU A 95 -6.62 3.54 -11.77
CA LEU A 95 -5.89 2.39 -11.21
C LEU A 95 -4.65 2.09 -12.05
N VAL A 96 -3.52 1.98 -11.40
CA VAL A 96 -2.24 1.58 -12.00
C VAL A 96 -1.73 0.35 -11.26
N LYS A 97 -1.47 -0.72 -12.02
CA LYS A 97 -0.81 -1.94 -11.54
C LYS A 97 0.69 -1.83 -11.81
N ILE A 98 1.49 -2.08 -10.79
CA ILE A 98 2.95 -2.10 -10.87
C ILE A 98 3.44 -3.52 -10.61
N THR A 99 4.13 -4.12 -11.57
CA THR A 99 4.73 -5.46 -11.46
C THR A 99 6.22 -5.45 -11.16
N THR A 100 6.85 -4.28 -11.24
CA THR A 100 8.28 -4.06 -10.94
C THR A 100 8.41 -2.81 -10.08
N PRO A 101 9.15 -2.82 -8.97
CA PRO A 101 9.21 -1.66 -8.08
C PRO A 101 9.76 -0.44 -8.83
N PRO A 102 9.06 0.72 -8.84
CA PRO A 102 9.57 1.93 -9.45
C PRO A 102 10.79 2.43 -8.69
N SER A 103 11.63 3.21 -9.36
CA SER A 103 12.87 3.78 -8.79
C SER A 103 12.62 4.53 -7.47
N ASP A 104 11.47 5.18 -7.35
CA ASP A 104 11.04 5.94 -6.17
C ASP A 104 10.85 5.08 -4.92
N LEU A 105 10.73 3.74 -5.06
CA LEU A 105 10.67 2.81 -3.92
C LEU A 105 12.04 2.30 -3.47
N SER A 106 13.12 2.52 -4.23
CA SER A 106 14.44 1.96 -3.91
C SER A 106 14.96 2.33 -2.51
N MET A 107 14.80 3.58 -2.09
CA MET A 107 15.12 4.03 -0.73
C MET A 107 14.04 3.65 0.30
N PRO A 108 12.74 3.88 0.04
CA PRO A 108 11.66 3.44 0.93
C PRO A 108 11.70 1.96 1.32
N PHE A 109 12.15 1.06 0.44
CA PHE A 109 12.30 -0.36 0.76
C PHE A 109 13.23 -0.62 1.94
N VAL A 110 14.27 0.20 2.09
CA VAL A 110 15.22 0.08 3.21
C VAL A 110 14.63 0.66 4.50
N ALA A 111 13.67 1.58 4.40
CA ALA A 111 13.01 2.21 5.54
C ALA A 111 11.84 1.38 6.10
N ASP A 112 11.19 0.57 5.25
CA ASP A 112 10.09 -0.33 5.64
C ASP A 112 10.57 -1.68 6.22
N ALA A 113 11.86 -2.00 6.08
CA ALA A 113 12.49 -3.26 6.52
C ALA A 113 13.01 -3.23 7.96
#